data_AF-A0A924N1L1-F1
#
_entry.id   AF-A0A924N1L1-F1
#
_cell.length_a   1.000
_cell.length_b   1.000
_cell.length_c   1.000
_cell.angle_alpha   90.00
_cell.angle_beta   90.00
_cell.angle_gamma   90.00
#
_symmetry.space_group_name_H-M   'P 1'
#
loop_
_entity.id
_entity.type
_entity.pdbx_description
1 polymer ?
#
loop_
_entity_poly.entity_id
_entity_poly.type
_entity_poly.pdbx_seq_one_letter_code
_entity_poly.pdbx_strand_id
1 'polypeptide(L)' 'MPFHVRDAEADAMLRQYAEDNHVGITEAIKLAVRRAREADDKVRAEKLARMDAILAEFDAVPRTGLTADKAFFDMINGD' A
#
# COMPACT_ATOMS: atom_id res chain seq x y z
N MET A 1 1.50 14.52 -29.48
CA MET A 1 2.00 15.74 -28.81
C MET A 1 3.11 15.33 -27.86
N PRO A 2 4.27 16.00 -27.83
CA PRO A 2 5.31 15.72 -26.84
C PRO A 2 4.78 16.09 -25.45
N PHE A 3 4.94 15.19 -24.50
CA PHE A 3 4.56 15.37 -23.11
C PHE A 3 5.47 16.46 -22.51
N HIS A 4 4.96 17.69 -22.36
CA HIS A 4 5.71 18.77 -21.74
C HIS A 4 5.39 18.83 -20.25
N VAL A 5 6.35 18.37 -19.45
CA VAL A 5 6.41 18.64 -18.02
C VAL A 5 6.61 20.16 -17.88
N ARG A 6 5.63 20.86 -17.30
CA ARG A 6 5.66 22.33 -17.15
C ARG A 6 6.58 22.80 -16.03
N ASP A 7 7.17 21.86 -15.31
CA ASP A 7 8.05 22.06 -14.18
C ASP A 7 9.49 21.73 -14.58
N ALA A 8 10.40 22.70 -14.40
CA ALA A 8 11.78 22.57 -14.82
C ALA A 8 12.55 21.53 -13.98
N GLU A 9 12.18 21.38 -12.71
CA GLU A 9 12.78 20.40 -11.80
C GLU A 9 12.44 18.98 -12.22
N ALA A 10 11.16 18.70 -12.50
CA ALA A 10 10.71 17.40 -12.97
C ALA A 10 11.26 17.05 -14.37
N ASP A 11 11.43 18.00 -15.29
CA ASP A 11 12.11 17.74 -16.58
C ASP A 11 13.58 17.36 -16.37
N ALA A 12 14.29 18.07 -15.48
CA ALA A 12 15.69 17.78 -15.17
C ALA A 12 15.86 16.39 -14.52
N MET A 13 15.03 16.06 -13.53
CA MET A 13 15.02 14.74 -12.89
C MET A 13 14.75 13.63 -13.91
N LEU A 14 13.80 13.85 -14.82
CA LEU A 14 13.41 12.86 -15.82
C LEU A 14 14.51 12.65 -16.87
N ARG A 15 15.17 13.72 -17.31
CA ARG A 15 16.33 13.64 -18.21
C ARG A 15 17.49 12.90 -17.57
N GLN A 16 17.83 13.25 -16.32
CA GLN A 16 18.89 12.57 -15.59
C GLN A 16 18.58 11.07 -15.45
N TYR A 17 17.35 10.73 -15.09
CA TYR A 17 16.93 9.33 -15.01
C TYR A 17 17.01 8.60 -16.36
N ALA A 18 16.67 9.28 -17.45
CA ALA A 18 16.78 8.74 -18.81
C ALA A 18 18.25 8.50 -19.21
N GLU A 19 19.14 9.42 -18.85
CA GLU A 19 20.59 9.29 -19.06
C GLU A 19 21.17 8.12 -18.25
N ASP A 20 20.86 8.05 -16.96
CA ASP A 20 21.34 7.01 -16.04
C ASP A 20 20.90 5.60 -16.46
N ASN A 21 19.70 5.48 -17.06
CA ASN A 21 19.16 4.20 -17.51
C ASN A 21 19.38 3.97 -19.01
N HIS A 22 20.03 4.89 -19.73
CA HIS A 22 20.28 4.86 -21.18
C HIS A 22 19.01 4.59 -22.02
N VAL A 23 17.89 5.20 -21.64
CA VAL A 23 16.60 5.04 -22.32
C VAL A 23 16.08 6.39 -22.82
N GLY A 24 15.15 6.36 -23.78
CA GLY A 24 14.44 7.58 -24.18
C GLY A 24 13.54 8.11 -23.07
N ILE A 25 13.26 9.41 -23.08
CA ILE A 25 12.43 10.10 -22.06
C ILE A 25 11.08 9.40 -21.82
N THR A 26 10.41 8.96 -22.89
CA THR A 26 9.13 8.23 -22.78
C THR A 26 9.28 6.90 -22.04
N GLU A 27 10.36 6.17 -22.28
CA GLU A 27 10.62 4.89 -21.61
C GLU A 27 11.07 5.10 -20.16
N ALA A 28 11.84 6.16 -19.90
CA ALA A 28 12.15 6.61 -18.54
C ALA A 28 10.88 6.86 -17.71
N ILE A 29 9.88 7.58 -18.27
CA ILE A 29 8.60 7.81 -17.61
C ILE A 29 7.91 6.47 -17.30
N LYS A 30 7.79 5.58 -18.29
CA LYS A 30 7.13 4.28 -18.11
C LYS A 30 7.81 3.45 -17.02
N LEU A 31 9.14 3.45 -16.99
CA LEU A 31 9.93 2.71 -16.01
C LEU A 31 9.76 3.30 -14.61
N ALA A 32 9.85 4.62 -14.48
CA ALA A 32 9.66 5.31 -13.20
C ALA A 32 8.27 5.07 -12.62
N VAL A 33 7.22 5.23 -13.42
CA VAL A 33 5.83 5.01 -12.99
C VAL A 33 5.59 3.55 -12.60
N ARG A 34 6.15 2.60 -13.36
CA ARG A 34 6.04 1.18 -13.05
C ARG A 34 6.69 0.84 -11.71
N ARG A 35 7.93 1.28 -11.50
CA ARG A 35 8.66 1.05 -10.25
C ARG A 35 7.94 1.68 -9.04
N ALA A 36 7.38 2.88 -9.21
CA ALA A 36 6.59 3.52 -8.16
C ALA A 36 5.37 2.67 -7.78
N ARG A 37 4.61 2.18 -8.77
CA ARG A 37 3.46 1.29 -8.52
C ARG A 37 3.86 -0.02 -7.86
N GLU A 38 4.94 -0.65 -8.34
CA GLU A 38 5.44 -1.90 -7.75
C GLU A 38 5.87 -1.71 -6.29
N ALA A 39 6.46 -0.55 -5.95
CA ALA A 39 6.80 -0.21 -4.58
C ALA A 39 5.55 -0.02 -3.71
N ASP A 40 4.55 0.70 -4.20
CA ASP A 40 3.28 0.92 -3.50
C ASP A 40 2.53 -0.41 -3.26
N ASP A 41 2.48 -1.26 -4.29
CA ASP A 41 1.84 -2.58 -4.22
C ASP A 41 2.55 -3.49 -3.22
N LYS A 42 3.90 -3.45 -3.18
CA LYS A 42 4.68 -4.20 -2.19
C LYS A 42 4.38 -3.74 -0.77
N VAL A 43 4.35 -2.43 -0.52
CA VAL A 43 4.00 -1.87 0.80
C VAL A 43 2.58 -2.27 1.20
N ARG A 44 1.64 -2.26 0.26
CA ARG A 44 0.26 -2.69 0.50
C ARG A 44 0.19 -4.19 0.82
N ALA A 45 0.90 -5.02 0.06
CA ALA A 45 0.96 -6.46 0.29
C ALA A 45 1.56 -6.80 1.66
N GLU A 46 2.63 -6.12 2.07
CA GLU A 46 3.23 -6.29 3.40
C GLU A 46 2.26 -5.90 4.52
N LYS A 47 1.50 -4.80 4.35
CA LYS A 47 0.46 -4.41 5.32
C LYS A 47 -0.64 -5.46 5.42
N LEU A 48 -1.13 -5.97 4.28
CA LEU A 48 -2.15 -7.02 4.26
C LEU A 48 -1.64 -8.30 4.92
N ALA A 49 -0.42 -8.73 4.61
CA ALA A 49 0.18 -9.92 5.23
C ALA A 49 0.27 -9.80 6.77
N ARG A 50 0.56 -8.59 7.29
CA ARG A 50 0.54 -8.34 8.74
C ARG A 50 -0.87 -8.44 9.32
N MET A 51 -1.88 -7.94 8.62
CA MET A 51 -3.28 -8.06 9.06
C MET A 51 -3.74 -9.52 9.04
N ASP A 52 -3.40 -10.25 7.98
CA ASP A 52 -3.74 -11.67 7.85
C ASP A 52 -3.09 -12.50 8.96
N ALA A 53 -1.87 -12.19 9.37
CA ALA A 53 -1.22 -12.85 10.51
C ALA A 53 -1.99 -12.63 11.82
N ILE A 54 -2.46 -11.41 12.09
CA ILE A 54 -3.26 -11.10 13.29
C ILE A 54 -4.61 -11.81 13.24
N LEU A 55 -5.27 -11.81 12.08
CA LEU A 55 -6.55 -12.50 11.91
C LEU A 55 -6.40 -14.01 12.07
N ALA A 56 -5.31 -14.60 11.57
CA ALA A 56 -5.00 -16.01 11.74
C ALA A 56 -4.78 -16.38 13.21
N GLU A 57 -4.11 -15.51 13.99
CA GLU A 57 -3.99 -15.71 15.45
C GLU A 57 -5.35 -15.69 16.14
N PHE A 58 -6.24 -14.77 15.75
CA PHE A 58 -7.59 -14.68 16.31
C PHE A 58 -8.46 -15.89 15.92
N ASP A 59 -8.43 -16.30 14.66
CA ASP A 59 -9.20 -17.44 14.15
C ASP A 59 -8.71 -18.78 14.71
N ALA A 60 -7.43 -18.87 15.09
CA ALA A 60 -6.87 -20.04 15.77
C ALA A 60 -7.43 -20.22 17.20
N VAL A 61 -7.98 -19.16 17.81
CA VAL A 61 -8.59 -19.27 19.14
C VAL A 61 -9.96 -19.96 19.01
N PRO A 62 -10.19 -21.06 19.75
CA PRO A 62 -11.47 -21.75 19.71
C PRO A 62 -12.58 -20.81 20.19
N ARG A 63 -13.66 -20.73 19.40
CA ARG A 63 -14.85 -19.98 19.78
C ARG A 63 -15.39 -20.54 21.09
N THR A 64 -15.51 -19.66 22.08
CA THR A 64 -15.95 -20.02 23.45
C THR A 64 -17.38 -20.53 23.50
N GLY A 65 -18.17 -20.34 22.44
CA GLY A 65 -19.58 -20.77 22.37
C GLY A 65 -20.50 -20.01 23.32
N LEU A 66 -19.97 -19.03 24.06
CA LEU A 66 -20.71 -18.16 24.95
C LEU A 66 -21.42 -17.11 24.12
N THR A 67 -22.75 -17.11 24.15
CA THR A 67 -23.53 -15.99 23.66
C THR A 67 -23.24 -14.81 24.59
N ALA A 68 -22.74 -13.69 24.06
CA ALA A 68 -22.66 -12.46 24.83
C ALA A 68 -24.10 -12.10 25.22
N ASP A 69 -24.45 -12.35 26.48
CA ASP A 69 -25.78 -12.10 26.99
C ASP A 69 -25.96 -10.58 27.19
N LYS A 70 -27.22 -10.16 27.26
CA LYS A 70 -27.54 -8.75 27.46
C LYS A 70 -26.85 -8.19 28.72
N ALA A 71 -26.70 -9.01 29.77
CA ALA A 71 -26.02 -8.67 31.00
C ALA A 71 -24.53 -8.32 30.81
N PHE A 72 -23.81 -9.01 29.90
CA PHE A 72 -22.44 -8.65 29.53
C PHE A 72 -22.35 -7.26 28.88
N PHE A 73 -23.29 -6.93 27.98
CA PHE A 73 -23.32 -5.62 27.35
C PHE A 73 -23.81 -4.50 28.29
N ASP A 74 -24.74 -4.80 29.19
CA ASP A 74 -25.21 -3.86 30.21
C ASP A 74 -24.06 -3.53 31.21
N MET A 75 -23.25 -4.53 31.60
CA MET A 75 -22.06 -4.34 32.45
C MET A 75 -20.96 -3.49 31.80
N ILE A 76 -20.72 -3.63 30.49
CA ILE A 76 -19.70 -2.85 29.77
C ILE A 76 -20.15 -1.41 29.50
N ASN A 77 -21.44 -1.20 29.26
CA ASN A 77 -22.00 0.13 28.97
C ASN A 77 -22.36 0.94 30.21
N GLY A 78 -22.28 0.35 31.42
CA GLY A 78 -22.32 1.07 32.68
C GLY A 78 -23.72 1.50 33.13
N ASP A 79 -24.67 0.56 33.16
CA ASP A 79 -25.84 0.65 34.05
C ASP A 79 -25.57 -0.14 35.35
#